data_AF-A0A8H4F6R5-F1
#
_entry.id   AF-A0A8H4F6R5-F1
#
_cell.length_a   1.000
_cell.length_b   1.000
_cell.length_c   1.000
_cell.angle_alpha   90.00
_cell.angle_beta   90.00
_cell.angle_gamma   90.00
#
_symmetry.space_group_name_H-M   'P 1'
#
loop_
_entity.id
_entity.type
_entity.pdbx_description
1 polymer ?
#
loop_
_entity_poly.entity_id
_entity_poly.type
_entity_poly.pdbx_seq_one_letter_code
_entity_poly.pdbx_strand_id
1 'polypeptide(L)'
;MPQQTNNGLQTGQAPWRVALATWLFFYLSQNILLLVGLNAPDPLSRLYKRSFYRATWILTALDAGFFTAMPFKPLWLRHVLSLVFSAYYLVFADSAEEKVRKTRSTISIEQMRTSWEKVHQNPILGFVSSLLRPRLSVHDIIHVDRPSYSSDLPHIEVYRYYTNPSAAFADHDTILLQFPGGGFVSMPPPCHEDALAAWAKHTGFPVFSVNYKKAPEYPYPWPIEECFDLYISIIQSNGRVLGLSGEKSIQVIFIGDSAGGNITAAVTLKILAHNQQLALKINPTATLSSTSTESIPDTISMTAPDRVLATAKNPLDSLLPVPIGLILIYPALDFEMSCWMSPSQLSLIRAESNTALFRSSSLDSLWQTKDHLSHASPLSVVPDLEKKQSLWRRALGLKPTLKQRMADRAHPIRDQIQTKEAWATARLAMTSRMSFFNDRVITPDLMRAMAILYLGPHASPDFENDYLLSPVHAPEDLLAHFPKTYMMCGEKDPLVDDTVIFAGRIRQAKRKYRQDSPLDQDYPTHDGVRVKFLEGMSHAFLQMMPFLPEAHQATKTIGDWVVELANTSHHVKSDHHVAEIITSEKDMIHRRKQQLVKGLY
;
A
#
# COMPACT_ATOMS: atom_id res chain seq x y z
N MET A 1 -62.74 -4.92 -61.71
CA MET A 1 -62.98 -4.28 -60.39
C MET A 1 -63.91 -5.17 -59.60
N PRO A 2 -63.88 -5.15 -58.25
CA PRO A 2 -62.76 -5.51 -57.35
C PRO A 2 -63.19 -6.75 -56.51
N GLN A 3 -62.52 -7.30 -55.48
CA GLN A 3 -61.57 -6.86 -54.45
C GLN A 3 -60.55 -8.01 -54.19
N GLN A 4 -59.25 -7.76 -53.94
CA GLN A 4 -58.67 -7.65 -52.58
C GLN A 4 -59.35 -8.61 -51.56
N THR A 5 -58.68 -9.57 -50.92
CA THR A 5 -57.34 -9.53 -50.30
C THR A 5 -56.73 -10.94 -50.12
N ASN A 6 -55.44 -11.16 -50.45
CA ASN A 6 -54.61 -12.14 -49.71
C ASN A 6 -53.08 -12.00 -49.94
N ASN A 7 -52.54 -10.79 -49.76
CA ASN A 7 -51.09 -10.59 -49.59
C ASN A 7 -50.77 -10.30 -48.11
N GLY A 8 -51.07 -11.29 -47.26
CA GLY A 8 -50.72 -11.27 -45.84
C GLY A 8 -49.47 -12.11 -45.57
N LEU A 9 -48.44 -11.49 -44.99
CA LEU A 9 -47.34 -12.16 -44.26
C LEU A 9 -46.35 -13.04 -45.08
N GLN A 10 -45.72 -12.47 -46.11
CA GLN A 10 -44.34 -12.87 -46.50
C GLN A 10 -43.42 -11.66 -46.72
N THR A 11 -43.32 -10.78 -45.72
CA THR A 11 -42.09 -9.97 -45.54
C THR A 11 -41.14 -10.76 -44.66
N GLY A 12 -40.27 -11.57 -45.28
CA GLY A 12 -39.13 -12.14 -44.59
C GLY A 12 -38.31 -11.00 -43.98
N GLN A 13 -38.29 -10.89 -42.65
CA GLN A 13 -37.53 -9.84 -42.00
C GLN A 13 -36.05 -10.01 -42.37
N ALA A 14 -35.43 -8.95 -42.91
CA ALA A 14 -34.03 -9.01 -43.31
C ALA A 14 -33.18 -9.58 -42.15
N PRO A 15 -32.27 -10.55 -42.37
CA PRO A 15 -31.67 -11.34 -41.29
C PRO A 15 -31.03 -10.50 -40.17
N TRP A 16 -30.49 -9.33 -40.50
CA TRP A 16 -29.96 -8.39 -39.51
C TRP A 16 -31.00 -7.86 -38.52
N ARG A 17 -32.28 -7.71 -38.92
CA ARG A 17 -33.38 -7.28 -38.03
C ARG A 17 -33.72 -8.36 -37.02
N VAL A 18 -33.69 -9.62 -37.44
CA VAL A 18 -33.88 -10.77 -36.55
C VAL A 18 -32.71 -10.85 -35.57
N ALA A 19 -31.47 -10.80 -36.05
CA ALA A 19 -30.28 -10.81 -35.19
C ALA A 19 -30.28 -9.64 -34.18
N LEU A 20 -30.57 -8.42 -34.64
CA LEU A 20 -30.66 -7.23 -33.77
C LEU A 20 -31.81 -7.35 -32.76
N ALA A 21 -32.98 -7.87 -33.16
CA ALA A 21 -34.08 -8.11 -32.23
C ALA A 21 -33.74 -9.19 -31.19
N THR A 22 -33.03 -10.26 -31.58
CA THR A 22 -32.54 -11.29 -30.64
C THR A 22 -31.51 -10.72 -29.68
N TRP A 23 -30.54 -9.91 -30.16
CA TRP A 23 -29.56 -9.25 -29.29
C TRP A 23 -30.22 -8.24 -28.34
N LEU A 24 -31.17 -7.43 -28.83
CA LEU A 24 -31.91 -6.49 -28.01
C LEU A 24 -32.74 -7.22 -26.95
N PHE A 25 -33.47 -8.28 -27.32
CA PHE A 25 -34.23 -9.10 -26.38
C PHE A 25 -33.33 -9.74 -25.32
N PHE A 26 -32.19 -10.31 -25.72
CA PHE A 26 -31.22 -10.91 -24.80
C PHE A 26 -30.68 -9.85 -23.83
N TYR A 27 -30.24 -8.70 -24.34
CA TYR A 27 -29.76 -7.57 -23.53
C TYR A 27 -30.82 -7.06 -22.55
N LEU A 28 -32.06 -6.85 -23.01
CA LEU A 28 -33.19 -6.44 -22.16
C LEU A 28 -33.49 -7.49 -21.09
N SER A 29 -33.43 -8.78 -21.41
CA SER A 29 -33.70 -9.86 -20.46
C SER A 29 -32.63 -9.98 -19.37
N GLN A 30 -31.35 -9.81 -19.72
CA GLN A 30 -30.24 -9.82 -18.75
C GLN A 30 -30.23 -8.56 -17.88
N ASN A 31 -30.57 -7.39 -18.45
CA ASN A 31 -30.52 -6.10 -17.78
C ASN A 31 -31.87 -5.65 -17.19
N ILE A 32 -32.88 -6.53 -17.12
CA ILE A 32 -34.24 -6.15 -16.69
C ILE A 32 -34.26 -5.54 -15.28
N LEU A 33 -33.46 -6.05 -14.36
CA LEU A 33 -33.34 -5.49 -13.00
C LEU A 33 -32.69 -4.11 -13.00
N LEU A 34 -31.75 -3.84 -13.89
CA LEU A 34 -31.11 -2.54 -14.05
C LEU A 34 -32.08 -1.52 -14.69
N LEU A 35 -32.85 -1.95 -15.69
CA LEU A 35 -33.85 -1.13 -16.38
C LEU A 35 -35.05 -0.77 -15.50
N VAL A 36 -35.46 -1.67 -14.60
CA VAL A 36 -36.55 -1.44 -13.63
C VAL A 36 -36.03 -0.76 -12.34
N GLY A 37 -34.72 -0.52 -12.21
CA GLY A 37 -34.12 0.12 -11.04
C GLY A 37 -34.11 -0.76 -9.77
N LEU A 38 -34.31 -2.07 -9.92
CA LEU A 38 -34.30 -3.08 -8.86
C LEU A 38 -32.93 -3.74 -8.67
N ASN A 39 -31.94 -3.39 -9.48
CA ASN A 39 -30.58 -3.88 -9.29
C ASN A 39 -30.01 -3.35 -7.97
N ALA A 40 -29.32 -4.20 -7.21
CA ALA A 40 -28.66 -3.76 -5.99
C ALA A 40 -27.59 -2.71 -6.36
N PRO A 41 -27.53 -1.55 -5.70
CA PRO A 41 -26.47 -0.58 -5.97
C PRO A 41 -25.12 -1.23 -5.66
N ASP A 42 -24.15 -1.10 -6.58
CA ASP A 42 -22.79 -1.63 -6.38
C ASP A 42 -22.28 -1.18 -4.99
N PRO A 43 -22.05 -2.12 -4.04
CA PRO A 43 -21.70 -1.78 -2.67
C PRO A 43 -20.36 -1.04 -2.58
N LEU A 44 -19.49 -1.17 -3.59
CA LEU A 44 -18.17 -0.53 -3.64
C LEU A 44 -18.21 0.88 -4.25
N SER A 45 -19.24 1.21 -5.03
CA SER A 45 -19.43 2.53 -5.65
C SER A 45 -19.50 3.70 -4.65
N ARG A 46 -19.83 3.41 -3.38
CA ARG A 46 -19.88 4.37 -2.27
C ARG A 46 -18.68 4.29 -1.31
N LEU A 47 -17.83 3.28 -1.44
CA LEU A 47 -16.65 3.09 -0.57
C LEU A 47 -15.52 4.05 -0.94
N TYR A 48 -15.36 4.32 -2.24
CA TYR A 48 -14.29 5.13 -2.80
C TYR A 48 -14.76 6.49 -3.32
N LYS A 49 -13.82 7.42 -3.49
CA LYS A 49 -14.05 8.68 -4.18
C LYS A 49 -14.36 8.43 -5.65
N ARG A 50 -15.27 9.21 -6.25
CA ARG A 50 -15.72 9.02 -7.64
C ARG A 50 -14.58 9.10 -8.68
N SER A 51 -13.56 9.93 -8.43
CA SER A 51 -12.33 10.01 -9.23
C SER A 51 -11.56 8.69 -9.17
N PHE A 52 -11.30 8.17 -7.97
CA PHE A 52 -10.64 6.88 -7.75
C PHE A 52 -11.42 5.69 -8.35
N TYR A 53 -12.75 5.70 -8.26
CA TYR A 53 -13.59 4.66 -8.90
C TYR A 53 -13.46 4.69 -10.43
N ARG A 54 -13.46 5.87 -11.06
CA ARG A 54 -13.22 6.01 -12.52
C ARG A 54 -11.81 5.59 -12.92
N ALA A 55 -10.81 5.94 -12.11
CA ALA A 55 -9.43 5.53 -12.30
C ALA A 55 -9.27 4.00 -12.27
N THR A 56 -9.82 3.35 -11.24
CA THR A 56 -9.79 1.89 -11.11
C THR A 56 -10.65 1.16 -12.14
N TRP A 57 -11.73 1.77 -12.66
CA TRP A 57 -12.50 1.24 -13.80
C TRP A 57 -11.63 1.12 -15.05
N ILE A 58 -10.93 2.20 -15.42
CA ILE A 58 -10.01 2.20 -16.56
C ILE A 58 -8.90 1.16 -16.36
N LEU A 59 -8.30 1.11 -15.16
CA LEU A 59 -7.26 0.14 -14.84
C LEU A 59 -7.78 -1.31 -14.92
N THR A 60 -9.00 -1.59 -14.44
CA THR A 60 -9.62 -2.93 -14.51
C THR A 60 -9.85 -3.38 -15.96
N ALA A 61 -10.28 -2.47 -16.84
CA ALA A 61 -10.40 -2.75 -18.27
C ALA A 61 -9.03 -2.96 -18.96
N LEU A 62 -7.99 -2.23 -18.51
CA LEU A 62 -6.61 -2.45 -18.94
C LEU A 62 -6.10 -3.84 -18.49
N ASP A 63 -6.27 -4.20 -17.21
CA ASP A 63 -5.96 -5.55 -16.68
C ASP A 63 -6.65 -6.64 -17.52
N ALA A 64 -7.97 -6.56 -17.68
CA ALA A 64 -8.76 -7.56 -18.41
C ALA A 64 -8.31 -7.73 -19.87
N GLY A 65 -8.06 -6.60 -20.57
CA GLY A 65 -7.63 -6.62 -21.97
C GLY A 65 -6.24 -7.21 -22.16
N PHE A 66 -5.29 -6.87 -21.29
CA PHE A 66 -3.95 -7.46 -21.30
C PHE A 66 -4.00 -8.97 -20.96
N PHE A 67 -4.75 -9.38 -19.93
CA PHE A 67 -4.93 -10.81 -19.60
C PHE A 67 -5.58 -11.63 -20.73
N THR A 68 -6.45 -11.02 -21.54
CA THR A 68 -7.05 -11.67 -22.72
C THR A 68 -6.11 -11.70 -23.93
N ALA A 69 -5.16 -10.74 -24.03
CA ALA A 69 -4.13 -10.72 -25.07
C ALA A 69 -2.88 -11.57 -24.77
N MET A 70 -2.64 -11.98 -23.51
CA MET A 70 -1.44 -12.76 -23.15
C MET A 70 -1.17 -14.02 -23.99
N PRO A 71 -2.16 -14.84 -24.40
CA PRO A 71 -1.90 -16.07 -25.17
C PRO A 71 -1.38 -15.84 -26.60
N PHE A 72 -1.43 -14.61 -27.13
CA PHE A 72 -1.00 -14.30 -28.49
C PHE A 72 0.53 -14.18 -28.54
N LYS A 73 1.18 -15.12 -29.24
CA LYS A 73 2.65 -15.19 -29.34
C LYS A 73 3.32 -14.02 -30.09
N PRO A 74 2.80 -13.48 -31.20
CA PRO A 74 3.46 -12.37 -31.88
C PRO A 74 3.35 -11.10 -31.03
N LEU A 75 4.49 -10.57 -30.57
CA LEU A 75 4.54 -9.48 -29.59
C LEU A 75 3.77 -8.23 -30.06
N TRP A 76 3.96 -7.83 -31.32
CA TRP A 76 3.23 -6.70 -31.92
C TRP A 76 1.70 -6.92 -31.91
N LEU A 77 1.25 -8.16 -32.16
CA LEU A 77 -0.17 -8.51 -32.17
C LEU A 77 -0.73 -8.50 -30.74
N ARG A 78 0.01 -9.02 -29.76
CA ARG A 78 -0.33 -8.92 -28.33
C ARG A 78 -0.48 -7.46 -27.88
N HIS A 79 0.40 -6.56 -28.30
CA HIS A 79 0.30 -5.13 -27.95
C HIS A 79 -0.90 -4.41 -28.57
N VAL A 80 -1.27 -4.73 -29.82
CA VAL A 80 -2.45 -4.14 -30.47
C VAL A 80 -3.73 -4.74 -29.89
N LEU A 81 -3.80 -6.07 -29.78
CA LEU A 81 -4.98 -6.76 -29.24
C LEU A 81 -5.23 -6.43 -27.77
N SER A 82 -4.20 -6.19 -26.95
CA SER A 82 -4.40 -5.81 -25.56
C SER A 82 -5.20 -4.51 -25.44
N LEU A 83 -4.92 -3.52 -26.30
CA LEU A 83 -5.68 -2.26 -26.35
C LEU A 83 -7.09 -2.44 -26.91
N VAL A 84 -7.26 -3.28 -27.95
CA VAL A 84 -8.58 -3.59 -28.53
C VAL A 84 -9.48 -4.28 -27.50
N PHE A 85 -8.96 -5.27 -26.77
CA PHE A 85 -9.70 -5.93 -25.70
C PHE A 85 -9.94 -4.98 -24.51
N SER A 86 -9.00 -4.10 -24.16
CA SER A 86 -9.25 -3.07 -23.14
C SER A 86 -10.37 -2.10 -23.53
N ALA A 87 -10.45 -1.70 -24.80
CA ALA A 87 -11.56 -0.88 -25.30
C ALA A 87 -12.91 -1.62 -25.21
N TYR A 88 -12.94 -2.93 -25.49
CA TYR A 88 -14.12 -3.78 -25.24
C TYR A 88 -14.49 -3.80 -23.74
N TYR A 89 -13.52 -4.05 -22.87
CA TYR A 89 -13.75 -4.14 -21.42
C TYR A 89 -14.09 -2.80 -20.73
N LEU A 90 -13.76 -1.65 -21.34
CA LEU A 90 -14.22 -0.34 -20.89
C LEU A 90 -15.75 -0.18 -21.04
N VAL A 91 -16.35 -0.85 -22.03
CA VAL A 91 -17.80 -0.87 -22.27
C VAL A 91 -18.47 -1.98 -21.47
N PHE A 92 -17.87 -3.18 -21.43
CA PHE A 92 -18.39 -4.36 -20.73
C PHE A 92 -17.67 -4.59 -19.38
N ALA A 93 -17.86 -3.67 -18.44
CA ALA A 93 -17.10 -3.65 -17.19
C ALA A 93 -17.38 -4.84 -16.26
N ASP A 94 -18.62 -5.34 -16.18
CA ASP A 94 -18.91 -6.55 -15.37
C ASP A 94 -18.08 -7.76 -15.84
N SER A 95 -17.88 -7.88 -17.17
CA SER A 95 -17.00 -8.90 -17.76
C SER A 95 -15.53 -8.62 -17.50
N ALA A 96 -15.13 -7.35 -17.38
CA ALA A 96 -13.77 -6.95 -17.01
C ALA A 96 -13.47 -7.32 -15.56
N GLU A 97 -14.35 -6.97 -14.63
CA GLU A 97 -14.25 -7.31 -13.21
C GLU A 97 -14.24 -8.82 -13.00
N GLU A 98 -15.13 -9.57 -13.66
CA GLU A 98 -15.14 -11.02 -13.53
C GLU A 98 -13.84 -11.66 -14.06
N LYS A 99 -13.33 -11.18 -15.21
CA LYS A 99 -12.05 -11.62 -15.78
C LYS A 99 -10.90 -11.34 -14.83
N VAL A 100 -10.78 -10.10 -14.32
CA VAL A 100 -9.70 -9.69 -13.41
C VAL A 100 -9.78 -10.45 -12.09
N ARG A 101 -10.96 -10.61 -11.50
CA ARG A 101 -11.17 -11.36 -10.25
C ARG A 101 -10.75 -12.82 -10.40
N LYS A 102 -11.17 -13.51 -11.46
CA LYS A 102 -10.78 -14.91 -11.76
C LYS A 102 -9.27 -15.04 -11.98
N THR A 103 -8.64 -14.09 -12.68
CA THR A 103 -7.19 -14.11 -12.89
C THR A 103 -6.43 -13.84 -11.59
N ARG A 104 -6.83 -12.83 -10.80
CA ARG A 104 -6.15 -12.47 -9.53
C ARG A 104 -6.21 -13.57 -8.47
N SER A 105 -7.28 -14.38 -8.41
CA SER A 105 -7.36 -15.51 -7.47
C SER A 105 -6.39 -16.67 -7.77
N THR A 106 -5.83 -16.72 -8.99
CA THR A 106 -4.89 -17.78 -9.44
C THR A 106 -3.72 -17.19 -10.23
N ILE A 107 -3.24 -16.01 -9.81
CA ILE A 107 -2.33 -15.19 -10.60
C ILE A 107 -0.94 -15.82 -10.72
N SER A 108 -0.41 -15.87 -11.95
CA SER A 108 0.98 -16.23 -12.23
C SER A 108 1.91 -15.01 -12.19
N ILE A 109 3.21 -15.24 -12.05
CA ILE A 109 4.23 -14.18 -12.05
C ILE A 109 4.20 -13.38 -13.36
N GLU A 110 4.07 -14.05 -14.53
CA GLU A 110 3.96 -13.36 -15.82
C GLU A 110 2.68 -12.50 -15.91
N GLN A 111 1.55 -12.99 -15.38
CA GLN A 111 0.31 -12.20 -15.32
C GLN A 111 0.48 -10.97 -14.42
N MET A 112 1.13 -11.12 -13.27
CA MET A 112 1.40 -10.01 -12.35
C MET A 112 2.27 -8.93 -13.02
N ARG A 113 3.44 -9.32 -13.57
CA ARG A 113 4.33 -8.41 -14.30
C ARG A 113 3.63 -7.78 -15.50
N THR A 114 2.95 -8.56 -16.34
CA THR A 114 2.16 -8.05 -17.48
C THR A 114 1.08 -7.06 -17.06
N SER A 115 0.46 -7.24 -15.89
CA SER A 115 -0.54 -6.29 -15.39
C SER A 115 0.08 -5.02 -14.82
N TRP A 116 1.22 -5.10 -14.14
CA TRP A 116 1.77 -3.95 -13.43
C TRP A 116 2.77 -3.13 -14.26
N GLU A 117 3.22 -3.68 -15.39
CA GLU A 117 4.23 -3.06 -16.25
C GLU A 117 3.67 -2.63 -17.62
N LYS A 118 2.35 -2.60 -17.79
CA LYS A 118 1.65 -2.34 -19.08
C LYS A 118 2.19 -1.14 -19.86
N VAL A 119 2.43 -0.02 -19.16
CA VAL A 119 2.87 1.25 -19.77
C VAL A 119 4.29 1.14 -20.30
N HIS A 120 5.17 0.42 -19.58
CA HIS A 120 6.54 0.15 -20.00
C HIS A 120 6.61 -0.90 -21.11
N GLN A 121 5.84 -1.99 -20.98
CA GLN A 121 5.85 -3.10 -21.94
C GLN A 121 5.14 -2.79 -23.27
N ASN A 122 4.12 -1.91 -23.31
CA ASN A 122 3.37 -1.59 -24.53
C ASN A 122 3.83 -0.26 -25.15
N PRO A 123 4.46 -0.25 -26.35
CA PRO A 123 5.00 0.97 -26.96
C PRO A 123 3.98 2.10 -27.17
N ILE A 124 2.70 1.75 -27.39
CA ILE A 124 1.64 2.74 -27.61
C ILE A 124 1.29 3.44 -26.29
N LEU A 125 1.20 2.69 -25.18
CA LEU A 125 0.96 3.27 -23.86
C LEU A 125 2.18 4.08 -23.38
N GLY A 126 3.40 3.57 -23.60
CA GLY A 126 4.63 4.29 -23.28
C GLY A 126 4.75 5.61 -24.05
N PHE A 127 4.39 5.63 -25.34
CA PHE A 127 4.32 6.87 -26.12
C PHE A 127 3.28 7.84 -25.54
N VAL A 128 2.06 7.39 -25.24
CA VAL A 128 1.01 8.26 -24.67
C VAL A 128 1.42 8.82 -23.29
N SER A 129 2.02 8.02 -22.41
CA SER A 129 2.59 8.49 -21.14
C SER A 129 3.72 9.51 -21.37
N SER A 130 4.59 9.30 -22.36
CA SER A 130 5.67 10.25 -22.68
C SER A 130 5.19 11.66 -23.04
N LEU A 131 3.98 11.80 -23.60
CA LEU A 131 3.40 13.10 -23.94
C LEU A 131 2.91 13.89 -22.72
N LEU A 132 2.64 13.21 -21.60
CA LEU A 132 2.17 13.84 -20.35
C LEU A 132 3.32 14.19 -19.39
N ARG A 133 4.49 13.57 -19.59
CA ARG A 133 5.67 13.75 -18.71
C ARG A 133 6.45 15.02 -19.02
N PRO A 134 7.13 15.62 -18.03
CA PRO A 134 8.05 16.72 -18.29
C PRO A 134 9.28 16.22 -19.05
N ARG A 135 9.93 17.12 -19.79
CA ARG A 135 11.19 16.79 -20.46
C ARG A 135 12.29 16.58 -19.43
N LEU A 136 12.98 15.45 -19.55
CA LEU A 136 14.18 15.11 -18.78
C LEU A 136 15.43 15.51 -19.59
N SER A 137 16.44 16.01 -18.88
CA SER A 137 17.77 16.34 -19.42
C SER A 137 18.79 15.22 -19.19
N VAL A 138 18.59 14.43 -18.13
CA VAL A 138 19.25 13.14 -17.90
C VAL A 138 18.16 12.10 -17.68
N HIS A 139 18.20 11.05 -18.49
CA HIS A 139 17.36 9.87 -18.41
C HIS A 139 18.18 8.70 -18.95
N ASP A 140 18.89 8.01 -18.07
CA ASP A 140 19.76 6.88 -18.42
C ASP A 140 19.88 5.89 -17.26
N ILE A 141 20.54 4.76 -17.54
CA ILE A 141 20.79 3.68 -16.59
C ILE A 141 22.29 3.62 -16.33
N ILE A 142 22.69 3.69 -15.07
CA ILE A 142 24.04 3.41 -14.62
C ILE A 142 24.09 2.05 -13.93
N HIS A 143 25.26 1.42 -13.97
CA HIS A 143 25.56 0.20 -13.24
C HIS A 143 26.56 0.55 -12.15
N VAL A 144 26.18 0.32 -10.90
CA VAL A 144 27.01 0.61 -9.73
C VAL A 144 27.60 -0.71 -9.23
N ASP A 145 28.93 -0.75 -9.10
CA ASP A 145 29.63 -1.89 -8.55
C ASP A 145 29.29 -2.10 -7.07
N ARG A 146 29.32 -3.37 -6.65
CA ARG A 146 29.09 -3.75 -5.26
C ARG A 146 30.28 -3.33 -4.37
N PRO A 147 30.07 -3.09 -3.06
CA PRO A 147 31.15 -2.92 -2.11
C PRO A 147 32.12 -4.11 -2.12
N SER A 148 33.36 -3.90 -1.68
CA SER A 148 34.44 -4.89 -1.77
C SER A 148 34.14 -6.26 -1.14
N TYR A 149 33.27 -6.33 -0.12
CA TYR A 149 32.86 -7.58 0.53
C TYR A 149 31.76 -8.35 -0.22
N SER A 150 31.10 -7.71 -1.19
CA SER A 150 30.02 -8.23 -2.03
C SER A 150 30.40 -8.23 -3.53
N SER A 151 31.69 -8.09 -3.87
CA SER A 151 32.16 -7.84 -5.24
C SER A 151 31.86 -8.97 -6.24
N ASP A 152 31.61 -10.19 -5.75
CA ASP A 152 31.20 -11.33 -6.59
C ASP A 152 29.72 -11.29 -7.00
N LEU A 153 28.92 -10.39 -6.41
CA LEU A 153 27.49 -10.25 -6.72
C LEU A 153 27.25 -9.32 -7.92
N PRO A 154 26.13 -9.46 -8.64
CA PRO A 154 25.81 -8.61 -9.79
C PRO A 154 25.79 -7.10 -9.47
N HIS A 155 26.22 -6.30 -10.45
CA HIS A 155 26.13 -4.85 -10.43
C HIS A 155 24.68 -4.38 -10.19
N ILE A 156 24.54 -3.24 -9.51
CA ILE A 156 23.26 -2.65 -9.16
C ILE A 156 22.85 -1.67 -10.27
N GLU A 157 21.72 -1.92 -10.90
CA GLU A 157 21.14 -1.04 -11.92
C GLU A 157 20.41 0.13 -11.25
N VAL A 158 20.80 1.36 -11.58
CA VAL A 158 20.18 2.58 -11.05
C VAL A 158 19.79 3.50 -12.21
N TYR A 159 18.52 3.89 -12.24
CA TYR A 159 17.98 4.81 -13.24
C TYR A 159 18.11 6.25 -12.74
N ARG A 160 18.68 7.13 -13.57
CA ARG A 160 18.87 8.55 -13.24
C ARG A 160 17.81 9.40 -13.93
N TYR A 161 17.20 10.31 -13.19
CA TYR A 161 16.21 11.27 -13.69
C TYR A 161 16.58 12.68 -13.23
N TYR A 162 16.73 13.59 -14.19
CA TYR A 162 17.02 15.00 -13.95
C TYR A 162 16.36 15.87 -15.01
N THR A 163 16.02 17.12 -14.66
CA THR A 163 15.28 18.05 -15.53
C THR A 163 16.04 19.33 -15.85
N ASN A 164 16.95 19.75 -14.95
CA ASN A 164 17.76 20.95 -15.09
C ASN A 164 18.96 20.72 -16.04
N PRO A 165 19.69 21.75 -16.51
CA PRO A 165 20.79 21.58 -17.46
C PRO A 165 21.87 20.62 -16.95
N SER A 166 22.27 19.64 -17.76
CA SER A 166 23.14 18.53 -17.32
C SER A 166 24.51 18.97 -16.80
N ALA A 167 24.98 20.16 -17.19
CA ALA A 167 26.20 20.78 -16.63
C ALA A 167 26.11 21.05 -15.11
N ALA A 168 24.90 21.28 -14.58
CA ALA A 168 24.67 21.47 -13.14
C ALA A 168 24.49 20.15 -12.37
N PHE A 169 24.40 18.99 -13.05
CA PHE A 169 24.13 17.70 -12.39
C PHE A 169 25.22 17.34 -11.37
N ALA A 170 26.49 17.53 -11.73
CA ALA A 170 27.62 17.12 -10.90
C ALA A 170 27.85 17.99 -9.64
N ASP A 171 27.22 19.17 -9.57
CA ASP A 171 27.35 20.12 -8.44
C ASP A 171 26.30 19.88 -7.32
N HIS A 172 25.36 18.93 -7.52
CA HIS A 172 24.39 18.58 -6.47
C HIS A 172 25.06 17.81 -5.32
N ASP A 173 24.72 18.22 -4.10
CA ASP A 173 25.04 17.50 -2.86
C ASP A 173 23.84 16.68 -2.34
N THR A 174 22.62 17.05 -2.73
CA THR A 174 21.37 16.46 -2.21
C THR A 174 20.71 15.59 -3.28
N ILE A 175 20.44 14.34 -2.94
CA ILE A 175 19.85 13.35 -3.86
C ILE A 175 18.58 12.71 -3.32
N LEU A 176 17.73 12.28 -4.24
CA LEU A 176 16.53 11.49 -3.96
C LEU A 176 16.80 10.04 -4.37
N LEU A 177 16.99 9.15 -3.40
CA LEU A 177 17.13 7.71 -3.64
C LEU A 177 15.77 7.04 -3.47
N GLN A 178 15.22 6.53 -4.56
CA GLN A 178 13.89 5.94 -4.61
C GLN A 178 13.94 4.43 -4.79
N PHE A 179 13.17 3.74 -3.96
CA PHE A 179 12.98 2.30 -4.01
C PHE A 179 11.57 2.02 -4.58
N PRO A 180 11.44 1.42 -5.78
CA PRO A 180 10.14 1.19 -6.41
C PRO A 180 9.32 0.09 -5.71
N GLY A 181 8.00 0.29 -5.71
CA GLY A 181 7.01 -0.71 -5.31
C GLY A 181 6.92 -1.94 -6.23
N GLY A 182 5.68 -2.42 -6.44
CA GLY A 182 5.43 -3.62 -7.25
C GLY A 182 5.48 -4.94 -6.50
N GLY A 183 5.17 -4.93 -5.19
CA GLY A 183 4.97 -6.16 -4.40
C GLY A 183 6.19 -7.07 -4.36
N PHE A 184 7.40 -6.49 -4.39
CA PHE A 184 8.71 -7.16 -4.48
C PHE A 184 8.96 -8.03 -5.72
N VAL A 185 7.95 -8.26 -6.56
CA VAL A 185 7.96 -9.24 -7.68
C VAL A 185 8.00 -8.57 -9.05
N SER A 186 7.47 -7.35 -9.18
CA SER A 186 7.26 -6.65 -10.45
C SER A 186 7.68 -5.18 -10.35
N MET A 187 7.45 -4.42 -11.44
CA MET A 187 7.64 -2.96 -11.54
C MET A 187 9.11 -2.50 -11.37
N PRO A 188 9.87 -2.47 -12.48
CA PRO A 188 11.13 -1.73 -12.53
C PRO A 188 10.89 -0.20 -12.51
N PRO A 189 11.93 0.63 -12.29
CA PRO A 189 11.85 2.09 -12.25
C PRO A 189 11.01 2.80 -13.32
N PRO A 190 10.99 2.38 -14.61
CA PRO A 190 10.14 3.00 -15.63
C PRO A 190 8.63 2.99 -15.30
N CYS A 191 8.16 2.06 -14.46
CA CYS A 191 6.76 2.01 -14.03
C CYS A 191 6.38 3.08 -12.99
N HIS A 192 7.38 3.78 -12.43
CA HIS A 192 7.22 4.87 -11.45
C HIS A 192 7.59 6.24 -12.05
N GLU A 193 7.99 6.27 -13.32
CA GLU A 193 8.61 7.44 -13.97
C GLU A 193 7.73 8.70 -13.99
N ASP A 194 6.40 8.57 -14.06
CA ASP A 194 5.49 9.72 -13.96
C ASP A 194 5.70 10.50 -12.65
N ALA A 195 5.89 9.80 -11.52
CA ALA A 195 6.17 10.41 -10.22
C ALA A 195 7.63 10.88 -10.11
N LEU A 196 8.59 10.07 -10.55
CA LEU A 196 10.02 10.40 -10.50
C LEU A 196 10.34 11.68 -11.30
N ALA A 197 9.82 11.79 -12.52
CA ALA A 197 9.99 12.96 -13.38
C ALA A 197 9.29 14.20 -12.83
N ALA A 198 8.13 14.03 -12.18
CA ALA A 198 7.44 15.12 -11.49
C ALA A 198 8.21 15.62 -10.25
N TRP A 199 8.80 14.74 -9.44
CA TRP A 199 9.65 15.12 -8.32
C TRP A 199 10.95 15.78 -8.77
N ALA A 200 11.62 15.23 -9.79
CA ALA A 200 12.82 15.83 -10.38
C ALA A 200 12.56 17.24 -10.94
N LYS A 201 11.35 17.51 -11.47
CA LYS A 201 10.93 18.83 -11.92
C LYS A 201 10.57 19.78 -10.77
N HIS A 202 9.86 19.29 -9.75
CA HIS A 202 9.34 20.12 -8.66
C HIS A 202 10.42 20.51 -7.65
N THR A 203 11.35 19.59 -7.37
CA THR A 203 12.40 19.77 -6.37
C THR A 203 13.70 20.32 -6.97
N GLY A 204 13.96 20.05 -8.26
CA GLY A 204 15.20 20.40 -8.95
C GLY A 204 16.39 19.48 -8.62
N PHE A 205 16.24 18.51 -7.71
CA PHE A 205 17.27 17.55 -7.32
C PHE A 205 17.35 16.35 -8.29
N PRO A 206 18.54 15.72 -8.44
CA PRO A 206 18.68 14.42 -9.06
C PRO A 206 17.87 13.33 -8.34
N VAL A 207 17.11 12.55 -9.13
CA VAL A 207 16.37 11.38 -8.65
C VAL A 207 17.03 10.11 -9.18
N PHE A 208 17.31 9.18 -8.28
CA PHE A 208 17.90 7.88 -8.55
C PHE A 208 16.90 6.79 -8.14
N SER A 209 16.42 5.99 -9.09
CA SER A 209 15.50 4.88 -8.80
C SER A 209 16.22 3.54 -8.95
N VAL A 210 16.19 2.73 -7.91
CA VAL A 210 16.98 1.49 -7.82
C VAL A 210 16.22 0.34 -8.46
N ASN A 211 16.76 -0.25 -9.53
CA ASN A 211 16.21 -1.45 -10.14
C ASN A 211 16.70 -2.71 -9.40
N TYR A 212 16.35 -2.78 -8.11
CA TYR A 212 16.70 -3.92 -7.26
C TYR A 212 16.10 -5.21 -7.83
N LYS A 213 16.83 -6.31 -7.69
CA LYS A 213 16.45 -7.62 -8.23
C LYS A 213 15.17 -8.11 -7.53
N LYS A 214 14.23 -8.60 -8.33
CA LYS A 214 12.88 -8.93 -7.88
C LYS A 214 12.74 -10.41 -7.55
N ALA A 215 11.78 -10.72 -6.70
CA ALA A 215 11.33 -12.07 -6.42
C ALA A 215 10.48 -12.65 -7.58
N PRO A 216 10.39 -13.99 -7.72
CA PRO A 216 11.02 -15.03 -6.90
C PRO A 216 12.47 -15.35 -7.28
N GLU A 217 13.03 -14.75 -8.33
CA GLU A 217 14.41 -15.00 -8.77
C GLU A 217 15.43 -14.60 -7.69
N TYR A 218 15.13 -13.51 -6.97
CA TYR A 218 15.93 -13.00 -5.85
C TYR A 218 15.00 -12.74 -4.64
N PRO A 219 14.74 -13.76 -3.79
CA PRO A 219 13.87 -13.64 -2.64
C PRO A 219 14.52 -12.86 -1.48
N TYR A 220 13.73 -12.60 -0.44
CA TYR A 220 14.16 -12.05 0.85
C TYR A 220 15.38 -12.82 1.41
N PRO A 221 16.42 -12.12 1.94
CA PRO A 221 16.54 -10.67 2.13
C PRO A 221 17.19 -9.90 0.96
N TRP A 222 17.41 -10.52 -0.21
CA TRP A 222 18.27 -9.96 -1.28
C TRP A 222 17.99 -8.49 -1.64
N PRO A 223 16.73 -8.03 -1.81
CA PRO A 223 16.48 -6.63 -2.17
C PRO A 223 16.95 -5.61 -1.13
N ILE A 224 16.90 -5.97 0.15
CA ILE A 224 17.34 -5.11 1.26
C ILE A 224 18.87 -5.11 1.34
N GLU A 225 19.51 -6.25 1.14
CA GLU A 225 20.96 -6.36 1.03
C GLU A 225 21.50 -5.53 -0.13
N GLU A 226 20.88 -5.61 -1.31
CA GLU A 226 21.25 -4.84 -2.50
C GLU A 226 21.08 -3.33 -2.30
N CYS A 227 19.96 -2.89 -1.73
CA CYS A 227 19.73 -1.47 -1.47
C CYS A 227 20.69 -0.90 -0.40
N PHE A 228 21.11 -1.73 0.57
CA PHE A 228 22.10 -1.36 1.57
C PHE A 228 23.53 -1.29 0.99
N ASP A 229 23.92 -2.27 0.16
CA ASP A 229 25.20 -2.28 -0.57
C ASP A 229 25.33 -1.05 -1.50
N LEU A 230 24.24 -0.68 -2.19
CA LEU A 230 24.19 0.55 -2.98
C LEU A 230 24.41 1.78 -2.11
N TYR A 231 23.72 1.86 -0.95
CA TYR A 231 23.85 3.00 -0.06
C TYR A 231 25.30 3.18 0.42
N ILE A 232 25.95 2.10 0.84
CA ILE A 232 27.38 2.10 1.20
C ILE A 232 28.24 2.62 0.04
N SER A 233 28.02 2.12 -1.17
CA SER A 233 28.77 2.53 -2.38
C SER A 233 28.59 4.02 -2.71
N ILE A 234 27.38 4.55 -2.50
CA ILE A 234 27.07 5.98 -2.66
C ILE A 234 27.83 6.82 -1.61
N ILE A 235 27.79 6.44 -0.34
CA ILE A 235 28.46 7.16 0.74
C ILE A 235 29.98 7.12 0.59
N GLN A 236 30.58 5.93 0.37
CA GLN A 236 32.04 5.79 0.26
C GLN A 236 32.63 6.57 -0.92
N SER A 237 31.93 6.59 -2.05
CA SER A 237 32.36 7.36 -3.22
C SER A 237 32.04 8.86 -3.12
N ASN A 238 31.31 9.27 -2.08
CA ASN A 238 30.68 10.58 -1.93
C ASN A 238 29.86 10.97 -3.18
N GLY A 239 29.03 10.04 -3.66
CA GLY A 239 28.18 10.24 -4.85
C GLY A 239 28.87 10.08 -6.21
N ARG A 240 30.19 9.85 -6.28
CA ARG A 240 30.89 9.73 -7.57
C ARG A 240 30.41 8.57 -8.43
N VAL A 241 29.99 7.45 -7.81
CA VAL A 241 29.37 6.32 -8.55
C VAL A 241 28.06 6.69 -9.25
N LEU A 242 27.43 7.79 -8.84
CA LEU A 242 26.20 8.31 -9.44
C LEU A 242 26.44 9.35 -10.55
N GLY A 243 27.70 9.79 -10.71
CA GLY A 243 28.10 10.89 -11.60
C GLY A 243 28.10 12.28 -10.96
N LEU A 244 28.16 12.36 -9.62
CA LEU A 244 28.39 13.62 -8.90
C LEU A 244 29.90 13.92 -8.75
N SER A 245 30.26 15.17 -8.49
CA SER A 245 31.66 15.60 -8.25
C SER A 245 32.29 14.93 -7.01
N GLY A 246 31.49 14.77 -5.95
CA GLY A 246 31.94 14.32 -4.64
C GLY A 246 32.84 15.31 -3.91
N GLU A 247 32.77 16.61 -4.25
CA GLU A 247 33.44 17.70 -3.53
C GLU A 247 32.68 18.14 -2.28
N LYS A 248 31.34 18.07 -2.30
CA LYS A 248 30.43 18.39 -1.20
C LYS A 248 29.99 17.10 -0.50
N SER A 249 29.78 17.12 0.81
CA SER A 249 29.28 15.95 1.55
C SER A 249 27.87 15.57 1.07
N ILE A 250 27.68 14.34 0.61
CA ILE A 250 26.41 13.91 0.03
C ILE A 250 25.31 13.76 1.09
N GLN A 251 24.14 14.31 0.80
CA GLN A 251 22.94 14.20 1.61
C GLN A 251 21.88 13.39 0.86
N VAL A 252 21.33 12.34 1.50
CA VAL A 252 20.43 11.40 0.84
C VAL A 252 19.04 11.44 1.49
N ILE A 253 18.01 11.64 0.67
CA ILE A 253 16.61 11.50 1.06
C ILE A 253 16.08 10.19 0.47
N PHE A 254 15.51 9.32 1.30
CA PHE A 254 14.89 8.09 0.82
C PHE A 254 13.42 8.29 0.49
N ILE A 255 12.96 7.69 -0.61
CA ILE A 255 11.55 7.64 -1.00
C ILE A 255 11.19 6.19 -1.35
N GLY A 256 10.06 5.69 -0.87
CA GLY A 256 9.59 4.35 -1.23
C GLY A 256 8.07 4.24 -1.24
N ASP A 257 7.54 3.55 -2.25
CA ASP A 257 6.11 3.30 -2.40
C ASP A 257 5.77 1.81 -2.26
N SER A 258 4.71 1.46 -1.53
CA SER A 258 4.29 0.05 -1.33
C SER A 258 5.42 -0.81 -0.74
N ALA A 259 5.78 -1.91 -1.42
CA ALA A 259 6.97 -2.73 -1.15
C ALA A 259 8.30 -1.95 -1.13
N GLY A 260 8.42 -0.87 -1.92
CA GLY A 260 9.57 0.03 -1.86
C GLY A 260 9.62 0.81 -0.55
N GLY A 261 8.46 1.10 0.05
CA GLY A 261 8.35 1.68 1.39
C GLY A 261 8.81 0.72 2.51
N ASN A 262 8.58 -0.59 2.34
CA ASN A 262 9.15 -1.63 3.20
C ASN A 262 10.68 -1.58 3.16
N ILE A 263 11.25 -1.70 1.95
CA ILE A 263 12.71 -1.67 1.72
C ILE A 263 13.33 -0.38 2.27
N THR A 264 12.67 0.76 2.06
CA THR A 264 13.11 2.07 2.59
C THR A 264 13.28 2.06 4.12
N ALA A 265 12.26 1.54 4.82
CA ALA A 265 12.29 1.42 6.27
C ALA A 265 13.32 0.37 6.74
N ALA A 266 13.36 -0.80 6.11
CA ALA A 266 14.28 -1.88 6.43
C ALA A 266 15.76 -1.49 6.24
N VAL A 267 16.12 -0.83 5.12
CA VAL A 267 17.48 -0.31 4.88
C VAL A 267 17.86 0.74 5.92
N THR A 268 16.94 1.61 6.32
CA THR A 268 17.19 2.60 7.38
C THR A 268 17.39 1.93 8.74
N LEU A 269 16.56 0.94 9.11
CA LEU A 269 16.75 0.14 10.32
C LEU A 269 18.09 -0.59 10.32
N LYS A 270 18.52 -1.12 9.16
CA LYS A 270 19.81 -1.78 8.99
C LYS A 270 20.99 -0.82 9.14
N ILE A 271 20.92 0.40 8.61
CA ILE A 271 21.92 1.47 8.82
C ILE A 271 22.04 1.80 10.31
N LEU A 272 20.91 1.97 11.01
CA LEU A 272 20.90 2.27 12.45
C LEU A 272 21.46 1.11 13.28
N ALA A 273 21.06 -0.13 12.98
CA ALA A 273 21.56 -1.32 13.65
C ALA A 273 23.07 -1.52 13.43
N HIS A 274 23.56 -1.30 12.21
CA HIS A 274 24.98 -1.31 11.87
C HIS A 274 25.77 -0.30 12.71
N ASN A 275 25.29 0.96 12.75
CA ASN A 275 25.93 2.02 13.52
C ASN A 275 25.93 1.72 15.03
N GLN A 276 24.83 1.21 15.58
CA GLN A 276 24.73 0.82 16.99
C GLN A 276 25.70 -0.32 17.33
N GLN A 277 25.79 -1.36 16.48
CA GLN A 277 26.75 -2.44 16.66
C GLN A 277 28.21 -1.96 16.58
N LEU A 278 28.52 -1.03 15.68
CA LEU A 278 29.86 -0.46 15.55
C LEU A 278 30.23 0.39 16.77
N ALA A 279 29.31 1.23 17.27
CA ALA A 279 29.50 2.01 18.49
C ALA A 279 29.79 1.12 19.72
N LEU A 280 29.06 0.00 19.87
CA LEU A 280 29.29 -0.98 20.93
C LEU A 280 30.66 -1.69 20.81
N LYS A 281 31.14 -1.96 19.59
CA LYS A 281 32.48 -2.53 19.34
C LYS A 281 33.61 -1.55 19.69
N ILE A 282 33.40 -0.26 19.43
CA ILE A 282 34.40 0.80 19.71
C ILE A 282 34.49 1.09 21.22
N ASN A 283 33.35 1.14 21.92
CA ASN A 283 33.26 1.47 23.35
C ASN A 283 32.65 0.31 24.20
N PRO A 284 33.33 -0.84 24.34
CA PRO A 284 32.79 -2.00 25.05
C PRO A 284 32.63 -1.82 26.57
N THR A 285 33.20 -0.77 27.16
CA THR A 285 33.08 -0.45 28.60
C THR A 285 31.77 0.24 28.99
N ALA A 286 31.01 0.79 28.04
CA ALA A 286 29.78 1.54 28.32
C ALA A 286 28.64 0.68 28.93
N THR A 287 28.71 -0.64 28.81
CA THR A 287 27.70 -1.59 29.30
C THR A 287 28.01 -2.23 30.66
N LEU A 288 29.11 -1.83 31.33
CA LEU A 288 29.55 -2.45 32.60
C LEU A 288 29.60 -1.50 33.82
N SER A 289 29.16 -0.26 33.70
CA SER A 289 29.14 0.71 34.81
C SER A 289 27.80 1.45 34.97
N SER A 290 26.79 0.76 35.51
CA SER A 290 25.57 1.41 36.01
C SER A 290 25.76 2.17 37.34
N THR A 291 26.99 2.22 37.88
CA THR A 291 27.34 2.91 39.13
C THR A 291 28.80 3.39 39.15
N SER A 292 29.09 4.54 38.56
CA SER A 292 30.15 5.45 39.04
C SER A 292 30.13 6.78 38.27
N THR A 293 30.03 7.87 39.03
CA THR A 293 30.22 9.24 38.53
C THR A 293 31.69 9.49 38.19
N GLU A 294 32.03 9.60 36.91
CA GLU A 294 33.25 10.29 36.48
C GLU A 294 33.07 10.87 35.06
N SER A 295 33.81 11.94 34.77
CA SER A 295 33.49 12.92 33.73
C SER A 295 33.66 12.41 32.29
N ILE A 296 32.65 12.67 31.46
CA ILE A 296 32.70 12.59 30.00
C ILE A 296 33.76 13.59 29.48
N PRO A 297 34.72 13.19 28.62
CA PRO A 297 35.53 14.14 27.86
C PRO A 297 34.72 14.69 26.67
N ASP A 298 34.52 16.00 26.64
CA ASP A 298 33.76 16.72 25.61
C ASP A 298 34.42 16.69 24.21
N THR A 299 34.31 15.59 23.44
CA THR A 299 34.61 15.63 21.98
C THR A 299 33.93 14.54 21.13
N ILE A 300 32.58 14.48 21.13
CA ILE A 300 31.83 13.94 19.97
C ILE A 300 30.82 14.99 19.51
N SER A 301 31.33 16.08 18.93
CA SER A 301 30.47 16.99 18.17
C SER A 301 30.08 16.30 16.86
N MET A 302 28.78 16.21 16.58
CA MET A 302 28.22 15.62 15.35
C MET A 302 28.44 16.47 14.08
N THR A 303 29.58 17.15 13.96
CA THR A 303 29.85 18.19 12.94
C THR A 303 30.98 17.86 11.96
N ALA A 304 31.52 16.63 11.95
CA ALA A 304 32.51 16.19 10.96
C ALA A 304 32.49 14.67 10.66
N PRO A 305 31.51 14.14 9.91
CA PRO A 305 31.56 12.76 9.40
C PRO A 305 32.76 12.50 8.47
N ASP A 306 33.26 13.55 7.81
CA ASP A 306 34.25 13.46 6.72
C ASP A 306 35.63 12.90 7.12
N ARG A 307 36.00 12.90 8.41
CA ARG A 307 37.35 12.52 8.85
C ARG A 307 37.57 11.03 9.15
N VAL A 308 36.51 10.23 9.30
CA VAL A 308 36.63 8.78 9.61
C VAL A 308 36.45 7.91 8.36
N LEU A 309 35.74 8.40 7.35
CA LEU A 309 35.50 7.69 6.08
C LEU A 309 36.79 7.41 5.27
N ALA A 310 37.85 8.20 5.46
CA ALA A 310 39.05 8.16 4.62
C ALA A 310 40.11 7.10 5.02
N THR A 311 39.95 6.40 6.16
CA THR A 311 41.02 5.53 6.72
C THR A 311 40.61 4.07 6.97
N ALA A 312 39.33 3.73 6.85
CA ALA A 312 38.85 2.36 7.04
C ALA A 312 39.16 1.48 5.82
N LYS A 313 39.78 0.29 6.03
CA LYS A 313 40.06 -0.66 4.94
C LYS A 313 38.82 -1.42 4.47
N ASN A 314 37.83 -1.62 5.34
CA ASN A 314 36.52 -2.15 4.95
C ASN A 314 35.44 -1.06 5.07
N PRO A 315 34.44 -1.05 4.19
CA PRO A 315 33.29 -0.13 4.28
C PRO A 315 32.58 -0.19 5.63
N LEU A 316 32.42 -1.40 6.16
CA LEU A 316 31.64 -1.72 7.36
C LEU A 316 32.33 -1.31 8.67
N ASP A 317 33.62 -0.92 8.64
CA ASP A 317 34.34 -0.46 9.83
C ASP A 317 34.11 1.05 10.12
N SER A 318 33.23 1.70 9.34
CA SER A 318 32.88 3.12 9.46
C SER A 318 31.41 3.33 9.84
N LEU A 319 31.13 4.42 10.56
CA LEU A 319 29.76 4.87 10.83
C LEU A 319 29.16 5.42 9.55
N LEU A 320 28.01 4.88 9.16
CA LEU A 320 27.28 5.33 7.98
C LEU A 320 26.43 6.55 8.35
N PRO A 321 26.44 7.65 7.56
CA PRO A 321 25.50 8.73 7.75
C PRO A 321 24.07 8.19 7.58
N VAL A 322 23.14 8.70 8.38
CA VAL A 322 21.72 8.34 8.30
C VAL A 322 21.05 9.28 7.28
N PRO A 323 20.13 8.81 6.41
CA PRO A 323 19.44 9.69 5.46
C PRO A 323 18.70 10.84 6.17
N ILE A 324 18.67 12.03 5.53
CA ILE A 324 18.10 13.28 6.11
C ILE A 324 16.66 13.06 6.57
N GLY A 325 15.92 12.29 5.77
CA GLY A 325 14.55 11.90 6.04
C GLY A 325 14.06 10.85 5.05
N LEU A 326 12.92 10.27 5.40
CA LEU A 326 12.24 9.22 4.64
C LEU A 326 10.87 9.74 4.20
N ILE A 327 10.48 9.40 2.97
CA ILE A 327 9.10 9.54 2.50
C ILE A 327 8.55 8.14 2.18
N LEU A 328 7.58 7.71 2.98
CA LEU A 328 6.93 6.39 2.86
C LEU A 328 5.52 6.56 2.28
N ILE A 329 5.26 5.92 1.16
CA ILE A 329 4.02 6.10 0.40
C ILE A 329 3.28 4.76 0.41
N TYR A 330 2.13 4.70 1.08
CA TYR A 330 1.36 3.47 1.36
C TYR A 330 2.26 2.24 1.66
N PRO A 331 3.19 2.34 2.63
CA PRO A 331 4.22 1.33 2.82
C PRO A 331 3.64 0.01 3.37
N ALA A 332 4.18 -1.12 2.92
CA ALA A 332 3.93 -2.43 3.54
C ALA A 332 4.87 -2.61 4.74
N LEU A 333 4.37 -2.50 5.97
CA LEU A 333 5.23 -2.51 7.17
C LEU A 333 5.00 -3.73 8.07
N ASP A 334 3.87 -4.44 7.90
CA ASP A 334 3.62 -5.77 8.44
C ASP A 334 3.56 -6.84 7.32
N PHE A 335 4.33 -7.91 7.48
CA PHE A 335 4.35 -9.06 6.58
C PHE A 335 3.50 -10.25 7.06
N GLU A 336 2.96 -10.23 8.28
CA GLU A 336 1.86 -11.13 8.66
C GLU A 336 0.60 -10.83 7.81
N MET A 337 0.54 -9.61 7.23
CA MET A 337 -0.57 -9.12 6.40
C MET A 337 -1.91 -9.20 7.14
N SER A 338 -1.84 -9.10 8.47
CA SER A 338 -2.98 -9.16 9.35
C SER A 338 -3.64 -7.78 9.39
N CYS A 339 -4.83 -7.65 8.80
CA CYS A 339 -5.62 -6.44 9.03
C CYS A 339 -5.95 -6.38 10.53
N TRP A 340 -5.31 -5.46 11.27
CA TRP A 340 -5.18 -5.40 12.73
C TRP A 340 -6.34 -6.02 13.53
N MET A 341 -6.25 -7.32 13.80
CA MET A 341 -7.22 -8.11 14.57
C MET A 341 -6.49 -9.24 15.30
N SER A 342 -6.76 -9.41 16.59
CA SER A 342 -6.16 -10.52 17.36
C SER A 342 -6.59 -11.89 16.80
N PRO A 343 -5.81 -12.97 17.02
CA PRO A 343 -6.21 -14.33 16.63
C PRO A 343 -7.60 -14.76 17.16
N SER A 344 -7.99 -14.25 18.33
CA SER A 344 -9.32 -14.43 18.92
C SER A 344 -10.44 -13.65 18.21
N GLN A 345 -10.14 -12.49 17.63
CA GLN A 345 -11.08 -11.76 16.77
C GLN A 345 -11.18 -12.42 15.38
N LEU A 346 -10.06 -12.87 14.83
CA LEU A 346 -10.01 -13.60 13.55
C LEU A 346 -10.76 -14.94 13.61
N SER A 347 -10.68 -15.70 14.70
CA SER A 347 -11.39 -16.97 14.86
C SER A 347 -12.91 -16.79 14.93
N LEU A 348 -13.37 -15.76 15.66
CA LEU A 348 -14.78 -15.37 15.76
C LEU A 348 -15.35 -15.00 14.38
N ILE A 349 -14.56 -14.31 13.56
CA ILE A 349 -14.90 -13.94 12.18
C ILE A 349 -14.88 -15.12 11.22
N ARG A 350 -13.90 -16.03 11.32
CA ARG A 350 -13.87 -17.27 10.52
C ARG A 350 -15.06 -18.16 10.83
N ALA A 351 -15.52 -18.20 12.08
CA ALA A 351 -16.73 -18.90 12.47
C ALA A 351 -17.98 -18.31 11.78
N GLU A 352 -18.11 -16.97 11.75
CA GLU A 352 -19.18 -16.28 11.03
C GLU A 352 -19.11 -16.51 9.51
N SER A 353 -17.94 -16.36 8.87
CA SER A 353 -17.81 -16.53 7.41
C SER A 353 -18.03 -17.97 6.95
N ASN A 354 -17.66 -18.95 7.79
CA ASN A 354 -17.85 -20.37 7.45
C ASN A 354 -19.33 -20.79 7.43
N THR A 355 -20.25 -20.03 8.04
CA THR A 355 -21.70 -20.28 7.88
C THR A 355 -22.16 -20.18 6.42
N ALA A 356 -21.47 -19.40 5.58
CA ALA A 356 -21.75 -19.29 4.15
C ALA A 356 -21.08 -20.41 3.30
N LEU A 357 -20.09 -21.12 3.85
CA LEU A 357 -19.36 -22.22 3.21
C LEU A 357 -20.00 -23.59 3.46
N PHE A 358 -20.71 -23.78 4.56
CA PHE A 358 -21.51 -24.98 4.81
C PHE A 358 -22.84 -24.99 4.01
N ARG A 359 -22.73 -24.85 2.68
CA ARG A 359 -23.81 -25.22 1.74
C ARG A 359 -23.88 -26.74 1.57
N SER A 360 -23.98 -27.46 2.68
CA SER A 360 -24.32 -28.88 2.66
C SER A 360 -25.79 -29.03 2.23
N SER A 361 -26.07 -29.93 1.29
CA SER A 361 -27.42 -30.23 0.79
C SER A 361 -28.29 -31.02 1.78
N SER A 362 -28.31 -30.58 3.04
CA SER A 362 -29.09 -31.15 4.14
C SER A 362 -30.33 -30.30 4.40
N LEU A 363 -31.45 -30.95 4.77
CA LEU A 363 -32.73 -30.27 4.99
C LEU A 363 -32.66 -29.21 6.10
N ASP A 364 -31.77 -29.36 7.07
CA ASP A 364 -31.57 -28.38 8.16
C ASP A 364 -31.03 -27.04 7.67
N SER A 365 -30.19 -27.02 6.62
CA SER A 365 -29.75 -25.77 5.98
C SER A 365 -30.91 -25.00 5.35
N LEU A 366 -31.95 -25.70 4.87
CA LEU A 366 -33.19 -25.12 4.38
C LEU A 366 -34.14 -24.67 5.51
N TRP A 367 -33.88 -25.02 6.78
CA TRP A 367 -34.61 -24.51 7.95
C TRP A 367 -33.90 -23.35 8.66
N GLN A 368 -32.59 -23.18 8.43
CA GLN A 368 -31.86 -21.92 8.67
C GLN A 368 -32.08 -20.92 7.52
N THR A 369 -32.32 -21.43 6.31
CA THR A 369 -33.17 -20.75 5.33
C THR A 369 -34.59 -20.61 5.91
N LYS A 370 -35.33 -19.57 5.54
CA LYS A 370 -36.63 -19.14 6.12
C LYS A 370 -36.52 -18.35 7.44
N ASP A 371 -35.50 -18.55 8.28
CA ASP A 371 -35.36 -17.78 9.54
C ASP A 371 -35.12 -16.27 9.31
N HIS A 372 -34.83 -15.86 8.07
CA HIS A 372 -34.86 -14.46 7.62
C HIS A 372 -36.26 -13.81 7.70
N LEU A 373 -37.34 -14.61 7.78
CA LEU A 373 -38.70 -14.12 8.05
C LEU A 373 -38.87 -13.64 9.51
N SER A 374 -37.87 -13.85 10.38
CA SER A 374 -37.82 -13.25 11.72
C SER A 374 -37.49 -11.75 11.71
N HIS A 375 -37.26 -11.14 10.53
CA HIS A 375 -36.74 -9.77 10.35
C HIS A 375 -35.34 -9.52 10.94
N ALA A 376 -34.60 -10.57 11.30
CA ALA A 376 -33.18 -10.46 11.64
C ALA A 376 -32.31 -10.57 10.38
N SER A 377 -31.60 -9.49 10.06
CA SER A 377 -30.41 -9.57 9.20
C SER A 377 -29.24 -10.10 10.03
N PRO A 378 -28.38 -11.00 9.50
CA PRO A 378 -27.14 -11.41 10.19
C PRO A 378 -26.15 -10.25 10.40
N LEU A 379 -26.45 -9.04 9.90
CA LEU A 379 -25.72 -7.78 10.10
C LEU A 379 -26.43 -6.78 11.03
N SER A 380 -27.51 -7.14 11.73
CA SER A 380 -28.23 -6.19 12.59
C SER A 380 -27.45 -5.82 13.86
N VAL A 381 -27.21 -4.52 14.07
CA VAL A 381 -26.37 -3.98 15.17
C VAL A 381 -27.18 -3.50 16.39
N VAL A 382 -28.51 -3.49 16.29
CA VAL A 382 -29.41 -3.13 17.39
C VAL A 382 -29.61 -4.37 18.28
N PRO A 383 -29.24 -4.35 19.57
CA PRO A 383 -29.71 -5.40 20.48
C PRO A 383 -31.23 -5.32 20.56
N ASP A 384 -31.92 -6.47 20.47
CA ASP A 384 -33.37 -6.54 20.57
C ASP A 384 -33.89 -5.60 21.67
N LEU A 385 -34.75 -4.65 21.28
CA LEU A 385 -35.73 -4.12 22.22
C LEU A 385 -36.47 -5.34 22.76
N GLU A 386 -36.23 -5.70 24.03
CA GLU A 386 -36.78 -6.90 24.67
C GLU A 386 -38.21 -7.10 24.17
N LYS A 387 -38.47 -8.21 23.45
CA LYS A 387 -39.76 -8.47 22.82
C LYS A 387 -40.87 -8.15 23.81
N LYS A 388 -41.55 -7.00 23.62
CA LYS A 388 -42.66 -6.59 24.48
C LYS A 388 -43.60 -7.78 24.51
N GLN A 389 -43.69 -8.42 25.68
CA GLN A 389 -44.42 -9.69 25.84
C GLN A 389 -45.74 -9.54 25.13
N SER A 390 -46.01 -10.41 24.14
CA SER A 390 -47.20 -10.27 23.29
C SER A 390 -48.40 -10.04 24.19
N LEU A 391 -49.14 -8.95 23.98
CA LEU A 391 -50.17 -8.49 24.90
C LEU A 391 -51.17 -9.62 25.25
N TRP A 392 -51.43 -10.50 24.28
CA TRP A 392 -52.11 -11.79 24.42
C TRP A 392 -51.56 -12.75 25.48
N ARG A 393 -50.24 -12.99 25.54
CA ARG A 393 -49.64 -13.84 26.59
C ARG A 393 -49.73 -13.21 27.98
N ARG A 394 -49.64 -11.87 28.07
CA ARG A 394 -49.81 -11.14 29.33
C ARG A 394 -51.26 -11.14 29.81
N ALA A 395 -52.23 -11.10 28.88
CA ALA A 395 -53.65 -11.27 29.16
C ALA A 395 -54.02 -12.71 29.60
N LEU A 396 -53.31 -13.72 29.09
CA LEU A 396 -53.57 -15.15 29.38
C LEU A 396 -52.79 -15.73 30.58
N GLY A 397 -52.00 -14.93 31.31
CA GLY A 397 -51.38 -15.33 32.58
C GLY A 397 -50.29 -16.43 32.52
N LEU A 398 -49.89 -16.86 31.32
CA LEU A 398 -48.96 -17.98 31.12
C LEU A 398 -47.50 -17.59 31.44
N LYS A 399 -46.96 -18.11 32.55
CA LYS A 399 -45.54 -17.93 32.92
C LYS A 399 -44.62 -18.83 32.06
N PRO A 400 -43.46 -18.34 31.60
CA PRO A 400 -42.50 -19.16 30.85
C PRO A 400 -41.87 -20.24 31.72
N THR A 401 -41.57 -21.39 31.11
CA THR A 401 -41.00 -22.54 31.84
C THR A 401 -39.52 -22.35 32.16
N LEU A 402 -39.06 -22.98 33.24
CA LEU A 402 -37.67 -22.88 33.73
C LEU A 402 -36.64 -23.30 32.69
N LYS A 403 -37.01 -24.26 31.81
CA LYS A 403 -36.18 -24.77 30.71
C LYS A 403 -35.94 -23.71 29.61
N GLN A 404 -36.92 -22.84 29.32
CA GLN A 404 -36.72 -21.70 28.40
C GLN A 404 -35.80 -20.64 29.01
N ARG A 405 -35.99 -20.30 30.29
CA ARG A 405 -35.09 -19.37 31.02
C ARG A 405 -33.63 -19.82 31.09
N MET A 406 -33.38 -21.12 31.00
CA MET A 406 -32.02 -21.68 30.95
C MET A 406 -31.46 -21.65 29.52
N ALA A 407 -32.27 -21.89 28.49
CA ALA A 407 -31.86 -21.76 27.09
C ALA A 407 -31.46 -20.31 26.74
N ASP A 408 -32.26 -19.32 27.15
CA ASP A 408 -31.99 -17.89 26.91
C ASP A 408 -30.72 -17.37 27.61
N ARG A 409 -30.21 -18.11 28.62
CA ARG A 409 -28.95 -17.80 29.33
C ARG A 409 -27.72 -18.51 28.75
N ALA A 410 -27.90 -19.54 27.93
CA ALA A 410 -26.82 -20.39 27.45
C ALA A 410 -26.21 -19.89 26.12
N HIS A 411 -25.67 -18.66 26.11
CA HIS A 411 -24.79 -18.19 25.04
C HIS A 411 -23.32 -18.18 25.52
N PRO A 412 -22.57 -19.29 25.39
CA PRO A 412 -21.24 -19.46 25.99
C PRO A 412 -20.15 -18.52 25.44
N ILE A 413 -20.46 -17.72 24.42
CA ILE A 413 -19.54 -16.77 23.79
C ILE A 413 -19.59 -15.39 24.47
N ARG A 414 -20.69 -15.03 25.16
CA ARG A 414 -20.87 -13.67 25.71
C ARG A 414 -20.09 -13.39 27.00
N ASP A 415 -19.93 -14.40 27.86
CA ASP A 415 -19.34 -14.19 29.19
C ASP A 415 -17.80 -14.22 29.23
N GLN A 416 -17.13 -14.60 28.12
CA GLN A 416 -15.66 -14.61 28.03
C GLN A 416 -15.03 -13.31 27.52
N ILE A 417 -15.83 -12.34 27.03
CA ILE A 417 -15.30 -11.11 26.42
C ILE A 417 -15.47 -9.95 27.40
N GLN A 418 -14.42 -9.68 28.19
CA GLN A 418 -14.30 -8.39 28.86
C GLN A 418 -14.17 -7.24 27.84
N THR A 419 -14.61 -6.06 28.27
CA THR A 419 -14.43 -4.72 27.68
C THR A 419 -15.35 -4.30 26.52
N LYS A 420 -16.05 -3.18 26.76
CA LYS A 420 -16.60 -2.31 25.68
C LYS A 420 -15.49 -1.74 24.79
N GLU A 421 -14.27 -1.62 25.32
CA GLU A 421 -13.13 -1.05 24.62
C GLU A 421 -12.59 -1.98 23.53
N ALA A 422 -12.39 -3.28 23.80
CA ALA A 422 -12.03 -4.23 22.74
C ALA A 422 -13.10 -4.31 21.65
N TRP A 423 -14.39 -4.13 21.99
CA TRP A 423 -15.47 -4.02 20.99
C TRP A 423 -15.42 -2.72 20.18
N ALA A 424 -14.97 -1.61 20.76
CA ALA A 424 -14.78 -0.35 20.03
C ALA A 424 -13.56 -0.44 19.08
N THR A 425 -12.46 -1.04 19.54
CA THR A 425 -11.26 -1.31 18.74
C THR A 425 -11.53 -2.32 17.63
N ALA A 426 -12.21 -3.44 17.93
CA ALA A 426 -12.64 -4.43 16.94
C ALA A 426 -13.59 -3.86 15.87
N ARG A 427 -14.41 -2.85 16.22
CA ARG A 427 -15.27 -2.14 15.26
C ARG A 427 -14.49 -1.23 14.31
N LEU A 428 -13.47 -0.54 14.80
CA LEU A 428 -12.53 0.19 13.94
C LEU A 428 -11.83 -0.77 12.97
N ALA A 429 -11.30 -1.89 13.49
CA ALA A 429 -10.69 -2.94 12.68
C ALA A 429 -11.67 -3.56 11.64
N MET A 430 -12.95 -3.76 11.98
CA MET A 430 -13.95 -4.26 11.02
C MET A 430 -14.22 -3.30 9.86
N THR A 431 -14.06 -1.98 10.03
CA THR A 431 -14.18 -1.04 8.90
C THR A 431 -13.02 -1.15 7.93
N SER A 432 -11.78 -1.33 8.42
CA SER A 432 -10.62 -1.70 7.60
C SER A 432 -10.86 -3.04 6.90
N ARG A 433 -11.35 -4.05 7.63
CA ARG A 433 -11.63 -5.41 7.12
C ARG A 433 -12.58 -5.43 5.91
N MET A 434 -13.63 -4.61 5.91
CA MET A 434 -14.59 -4.56 4.80
C MET A 434 -14.05 -3.83 3.56
N SER A 435 -13.09 -2.92 3.75
CA SER A 435 -12.30 -2.33 2.67
C SER A 435 -11.29 -3.35 2.12
N PHE A 436 -10.54 -4.00 3.01
CA PHE A 436 -9.50 -4.99 2.73
C PHE A 436 -9.97 -6.16 1.86
N PHE A 437 -11.07 -6.83 2.24
CA PHE A 437 -11.57 -7.99 1.48
C PHE A 437 -12.14 -7.65 0.09
N ASN A 438 -12.58 -6.40 -0.11
CA ASN A 438 -13.21 -5.96 -1.35
C ASN A 438 -12.35 -4.98 -2.14
N ASP A 439 -11.05 -4.85 -1.83
CA ASP A 439 -10.25 -3.81 -2.45
C ASP A 439 -10.02 -4.07 -3.95
N ARG A 440 -10.18 -3.00 -4.74
CA ARG A 440 -10.09 -3.07 -6.21
C ARG A 440 -8.66 -3.11 -6.73
N VAL A 441 -7.66 -2.78 -5.90
CA VAL A 441 -6.24 -2.70 -6.28
C VAL A 441 -5.47 -3.90 -5.73
N ILE A 442 -5.45 -4.05 -4.40
CA ILE A 442 -4.72 -5.10 -3.69
C ILE A 442 -5.69 -6.00 -2.94
N THR A 443 -5.96 -7.18 -3.51
CA THR A 443 -6.80 -8.20 -2.85
C THR A 443 -5.96 -9.06 -1.90
N PRO A 444 -6.57 -9.69 -0.87
CA PRO A 444 -5.83 -10.53 0.08
C PRO A 444 -5.12 -11.72 -0.57
N ASP A 445 -5.72 -12.28 -1.62
CA ASP A 445 -5.11 -13.35 -2.42
C ASP A 445 -3.84 -12.91 -3.15
N LEU A 446 -3.83 -11.66 -3.60
CA LEU A 446 -2.72 -11.04 -4.33
C LEU A 446 -1.58 -10.68 -3.38
N MET A 447 -1.90 -10.13 -2.19
CA MET A 447 -0.93 -9.92 -1.10
C MET A 447 -0.23 -11.21 -0.70
N ARG A 448 -1.02 -12.27 -0.44
CA ARG A 448 -0.50 -13.60 -0.09
C ARG A 448 0.36 -14.20 -1.20
N ALA A 449 0.03 -13.97 -2.47
CA ALA A 449 0.88 -14.41 -3.58
C ALA A 449 2.23 -13.67 -3.60
N MET A 450 2.24 -12.36 -3.36
CA MET A 450 3.48 -11.58 -3.20
C MET A 450 4.31 -12.04 -2.02
N ALA A 451 3.67 -12.33 -0.88
CA ALA A 451 4.33 -12.83 0.32
C ALA A 451 5.10 -14.13 0.03
N ILE A 452 4.42 -15.12 -0.54
CA ILE A 452 4.99 -16.43 -0.86
C ILE A 452 6.14 -16.30 -1.87
N LEU A 453 6.00 -15.43 -2.88
CA LEU A 453 7.06 -15.21 -3.87
C LEU A 453 8.27 -14.48 -3.26
N TYR A 454 8.05 -13.46 -2.43
CA TYR A 454 9.11 -12.68 -1.80
C TYR A 454 9.93 -13.51 -0.80
N LEU A 455 9.26 -14.26 0.06
CA LEU A 455 9.95 -15.16 1.00
C LEU A 455 10.61 -16.34 0.28
N GLY A 456 10.02 -16.79 -0.83
CA GLY A 456 10.48 -17.94 -1.57
C GLY A 456 10.17 -19.28 -0.85
N PRO A 457 10.51 -20.42 -1.48
CA PRO A 457 10.08 -21.74 -1.03
C PRO A 457 10.87 -22.31 0.18
N HIS A 458 11.92 -21.62 0.63
CA HIS A 458 12.88 -22.15 1.61
C HIS A 458 13.08 -21.26 2.84
N ALA A 459 12.52 -20.04 2.87
CA ALA A 459 12.61 -19.18 4.03
C ALA A 459 11.51 -19.50 5.06
N SER A 460 11.92 -19.60 6.32
CA SER A 460 11.02 -19.61 7.48
C SER A 460 11.35 -18.37 8.35
N PRO A 461 10.97 -17.16 7.91
CA PRO A 461 11.26 -15.95 8.68
C PRO A 461 10.48 -15.94 10.00
N ASP A 462 11.05 -15.28 11.00
CA ASP A 462 10.35 -14.97 12.24
C ASP A 462 9.54 -13.69 12.05
N PHE A 463 8.24 -13.81 11.78
CA PHE A 463 7.37 -12.66 11.53
C PHE A 463 7.23 -11.72 12.74
N GLU A 464 7.49 -12.19 13.97
CA GLU A 464 7.37 -11.36 15.18
C GLU A 464 8.63 -10.54 15.46
N ASN A 465 9.82 -11.10 15.18
CA ASN A 465 11.11 -10.50 15.53
C ASN A 465 11.93 -9.99 14.34
N ASP A 466 11.67 -10.45 13.11
CA ASP A 466 12.38 -9.98 11.91
C ASP A 466 11.86 -8.62 11.45
N TYR A 467 12.43 -7.57 12.04
CA TYR A 467 12.12 -6.17 11.72
C TYR A 467 12.67 -5.69 10.37
N LEU A 468 13.47 -6.50 9.65
CA LEU A 468 13.85 -6.19 8.27
C LEU A 468 12.77 -6.66 7.29
N LEU A 469 12.07 -7.75 7.62
CA LEU A 469 10.87 -8.19 6.90
C LEU A 469 9.64 -7.33 7.26
N SER A 470 9.39 -7.14 8.55
CA SER A 470 8.26 -6.36 9.09
C SER A 470 8.75 -5.17 9.93
N PRO A 471 9.11 -4.03 9.31
CA PRO A 471 9.59 -2.83 10.01
C PRO A 471 8.71 -2.33 11.16
N VAL A 472 7.41 -2.65 11.16
CA VAL A 472 6.49 -2.33 12.27
C VAL A 472 6.93 -2.95 13.60
N HIS A 473 7.70 -4.04 13.60
CA HIS A 473 8.16 -4.74 14.82
C HIS A 473 9.46 -4.19 15.41
N ALA A 474 10.17 -3.28 14.73
CA ALA A 474 11.48 -2.78 15.11
C ALA A 474 11.61 -2.32 16.58
N PRO A 475 12.74 -2.63 17.25
CA PRO A 475 12.95 -2.28 18.66
C PRO A 475 12.92 -0.76 18.89
N GLU A 476 12.42 -0.34 20.06
CA GLU A 476 12.24 1.08 20.38
C GLU A 476 13.54 1.89 20.28
N ASP A 477 14.68 1.30 20.62
CA ASP A 477 16.00 1.96 20.55
C ASP A 477 16.36 2.40 19.12
N LEU A 478 16.12 1.53 18.12
CA LEU A 478 16.32 1.89 16.71
C LEU A 478 15.28 2.92 16.24
N LEU A 479 14.04 2.80 16.71
CA LEU A 479 12.95 3.73 16.36
C LEU A 479 13.14 5.13 16.97
N ALA A 480 13.86 5.25 18.08
CA ALA A 480 14.22 6.54 18.68
C ALA A 480 15.18 7.32 17.75
N HIS A 481 16.14 6.65 17.13
CA HIS A 481 17.10 7.28 16.20
C HIS A 481 16.61 7.32 14.74
N PHE A 482 15.34 6.98 14.49
CA PHE A 482 14.76 7.00 13.14
C PHE A 482 14.65 8.43 12.58
N PRO A 483 14.90 8.69 11.27
CA PRO A 483 14.94 10.05 10.74
C PRO A 483 13.60 10.80 10.73
N LYS A 484 13.61 12.05 10.25
CA LYS A 484 12.37 12.77 9.89
C LYS A 484 11.61 11.93 8.87
N THR A 485 10.38 11.56 9.18
CA THR A 485 9.62 10.58 8.39
C THR A 485 8.27 11.15 8.01
N TYR A 486 8.02 11.23 6.70
CA TYR A 486 6.75 11.69 6.15
C TYR A 486 6.03 10.52 5.48
N MET A 487 4.81 10.23 5.93
CA MET A 487 4.04 9.09 5.44
C MET A 487 2.77 9.57 4.73
N MET A 488 2.44 8.99 3.57
CA MET A 488 1.19 9.27 2.86
C MET A 488 0.49 7.99 2.45
N CYS A 489 -0.78 7.81 2.83
CA CYS A 489 -1.52 6.57 2.56
C CYS A 489 -2.98 6.86 2.15
N GLY A 490 -3.65 5.93 1.47
CA GLY A 490 -5.08 6.03 1.18
C GLY A 490 -5.92 5.68 2.41
N GLU A 491 -7.04 6.39 2.65
CA GLU A 491 -7.93 6.07 3.80
C GLU A 491 -8.51 4.64 3.74
N LYS A 492 -8.69 4.13 2.51
CA LYS A 492 -9.30 2.83 2.20
C LYS A 492 -8.30 1.74 1.81
N ASP A 493 -7.00 2.05 1.90
CA ASP A 493 -5.88 1.15 1.60
C ASP A 493 -5.83 -0.02 2.62
N PRO A 494 -5.65 -1.28 2.16
CA PRO A 494 -5.30 -2.40 3.02
C PRO A 494 -4.21 -2.13 4.08
N LEU A 495 -3.19 -1.34 3.75
CA LEU A 495 -1.97 -1.09 4.56
C LEU A 495 -2.03 0.21 5.38
N VAL A 496 -3.20 0.83 5.46
CA VAL A 496 -3.40 2.10 6.17
C VAL A 496 -3.15 1.99 7.67
N ASP A 497 -3.49 0.84 8.28
CA ASP A 497 -3.37 0.63 9.72
C ASP A 497 -1.89 0.42 10.12
N ASP A 498 -1.10 -0.32 9.34
CA ASP A 498 0.36 -0.42 9.44
C ASP A 498 1.02 0.97 9.51
N THR A 499 0.60 1.87 8.61
CA THR A 499 1.10 3.24 8.51
C THR A 499 0.84 4.02 9.80
N VAL A 500 -0.37 3.87 10.38
CA VAL A 500 -0.73 4.50 11.66
C VAL A 500 0.09 3.92 12.82
N ILE A 501 0.21 2.59 12.89
CA ILE A 501 0.90 1.88 13.97
C ILE A 501 2.40 2.24 13.98
N PHE A 502 3.07 2.19 12.83
CA PHE A 502 4.49 2.50 12.73
C PHE A 502 4.80 3.96 13.04
N ALA A 503 3.98 4.90 12.54
CA ALA A 503 4.08 6.31 12.93
C ALA A 503 3.87 6.51 14.44
N GLY A 504 2.93 5.80 15.05
CA GLY A 504 2.72 5.75 16.49
C GLY A 504 3.96 5.26 17.25
N ARG A 505 4.54 4.13 16.84
CA ARG A 505 5.73 3.54 17.47
C ARG A 505 6.95 4.46 17.41
N ILE A 506 7.25 5.08 16.25
CA ILE A 506 8.36 6.05 16.15
C ILE A 506 8.13 7.21 17.13
N ARG A 507 6.93 7.80 17.15
CA ARG A 507 6.61 8.91 18.06
C ARG A 507 6.71 8.50 19.55
N GLN A 508 6.34 7.28 19.89
CA GLN A 508 6.48 6.73 21.24
C GLN A 508 7.95 6.53 21.62
N ALA A 509 8.73 5.84 20.81
CA ALA A 509 10.16 5.62 21.02
C ALA A 509 10.92 6.94 21.22
N LYS A 510 10.68 7.92 20.34
CA LYS A 510 11.26 9.28 20.45
C LYS A 510 10.80 10.10 21.66
N ARG A 511 9.69 9.75 22.30
CA ARG A 511 9.24 10.37 23.56
C ARG A 511 9.90 9.70 24.75
N LYS A 512 9.95 8.37 24.75
CA LYS A 512 10.61 7.56 25.77
C LYS A 512 12.10 7.87 25.86
N TYR A 513 12.82 7.89 24.74
CA TYR A 513 14.25 8.26 24.71
C TYR A 513 14.54 9.61 25.37
N ARG A 514 13.70 10.64 25.14
CA ARG A 514 13.83 11.95 25.79
C ARG A 514 13.49 11.98 27.27
N GLN A 515 12.67 11.04 27.75
CA GLN A 515 12.39 10.87 29.17
C GLN A 515 13.55 10.17 29.87
N ASP A 516 14.15 9.18 29.21
CA ASP A 516 15.25 8.38 29.73
C ASP A 516 16.61 9.12 29.65
N SER A 517 16.81 9.97 28.62
CA SER A 517 18.04 10.74 28.36
C SER A 517 17.79 12.27 28.31
N PRO A 518 17.37 12.92 29.41
CA PRO A 518 17.02 14.35 29.42
C PRO A 518 18.21 15.32 29.31
N LEU A 519 19.46 14.80 29.36
CA LEU A 519 20.68 15.58 29.23
C LEU A 519 21.20 15.66 27.78
N ASP A 520 20.65 14.87 26.85
CA ASP A 520 20.98 14.96 25.43
C ASP A 520 20.33 16.21 24.80
N GLN A 521 21.11 17.28 24.71
CA GLN A 521 20.67 18.57 24.16
C GLN A 521 20.63 18.59 22.62
N ASP A 522 21.33 17.66 21.95
CA ASP A 522 21.38 17.56 20.50
C ASP A 522 20.16 16.79 19.95
N TYR A 523 19.43 16.06 20.82
CA TYR A 523 18.27 15.28 20.42
C TYR A 523 17.06 16.15 19.98
N PRO A 524 16.37 15.82 18.87
CA PRO A 524 15.26 16.62 18.35
C PRO A 524 14.09 16.84 19.33
N THR A 525 13.68 18.10 19.50
CA THR A 525 12.52 18.51 20.32
C THR A 525 11.17 18.04 19.75
N HIS A 526 11.09 17.84 18.43
CA HIS A 526 9.91 17.31 17.75
C HIS A 526 10.14 15.85 17.33
N ASP A 527 9.08 15.04 17.34
CA ASP A 527 9.14 13.63 16.89
C ASP A 527 9.48 13.50 15.39
N GLY A 528 9.19 14.51 14.59
CA GLY A 528 9.55 14.56 13.17
C GLY A 528 8.76 13.57 12.31
N VAL A 529 7.56 13.15 12.76
CA VAL A 529 6.71 12.17 12.05
C VAL A 529 5.38 12.80 11.63
N ARG A 530 5.22 13.10 10.34
CA ARG A 530 3.95 13.58 9.78
C ARG A 530 3.29 12.51 8.93
N VAL A 531 1.99 12.31 9.10
CA VAL A 531 1.19 11.36 8.33
C VAL A 531 0.04 12.12 7.65
N LYS A 532 -0.18 11.86 6.36
CA LYS A 532 -1.25 12.45 5.54
C LYS A 532 -2.10 11.34 4.92
N PHE A 533 -3.42 11.40 5.09
CA PHE A 533 -4.35 10.42 4.50
C PHE A 533 -5.15 11.01 3.35
N LEU A 534 -5.25 10.28 2.24
CA LEU A 534 -6.05 10.67 1.08
C LEU A 534 -7.46 10.06 1.19
N GLU A 535 -8.48 10.91 1.31
CA GLU A 535 -9.86 10.47 1.54
C GLU A 535 -10.45 9.68 0.36
N GLY A 536 -11.04 8.52 0.66
CA GLY A 536 -11.73 7.68 -0.33
C GLY A 536 -10.82 7.06 -1.40
N MET A 537 -9.50 7.08 -1.17
CA MET A 537 -8.48 6.52 -2.04
C MET A 537 -7.95 5.21 -1.45
N SER A 538 -7.57 4.28 -2.31
CA SER A 538 -6.86 3.05 -1.91
C SER A 538 -5.41 3.07 -2.38
N HIS A 539 -4.78 1.91 -2.33
CA HIS A 539 -3.39 1.65 -2.69
C HIS A 539 -3.02 2.05 -4.13
N ALA A 540 -1.72 2.22 -4.38
CA ALA A 540 -1.13 2.50 -5.70
C ALA A 540 -1.71 3.72 -6.44
N PHE A 541 -2.13 4.77 -5.71
CA PHE A 541 -2.70 5.95 -6.35
C PHE A 541 -1.68 6.70 -7.24
N LEU A 542 -0.36 6.59 -7.01
CA LEU A 542 0.64 7.23 -7.88
C LEU A 542 0.74 6.54 -9.24
N GLN A 543 0.57 5.22 -9.30
CA GLN A 543 0.48 4.46 -10.55
C GLN A 543 -0.76 4.82 -11.39
N MET A 544 -1.70 5.60 -10.83
CA MET A 544 -2.88 6.10 -11.50
C MET A 544 -2.76 7.57 -11.94
N MET A 545 -1.58 8.20 -11.80
CA MET A 545 -1.35 9.62 -12.10
C MET A 545 -1.99 10.10 -13.41
N PRO A 546 -1.81 9.46 -14.58
CA PRO A 546 -2.36 9.94 -15.86
C PRO A 546 -3.89 10.16 -15.89
N PHE A 547 -4.63 9.55 -14.98
CA PHE A 547 -6.09 9.60 -14.92
C PHE A 547 -6.66 9.93 -13.52
N LEU A 548 -5.81 10.31 -12.56
CA LEU A 548 -6.19 10.61 -11.17
C LEU A 548 -5.61 11.96 -10.72
N PRO A 549 -6.40 13.06 -10.67
CA PRO A 549 -5.89 14.38 -10.34
C PRO A 549 -5.40 14.48 -8.88
N GLU A 550 -5.98 13.70 -7.96
CA GLU A 550 -5.51 13.61 -6.58
C GLU A 550 -4.08 13.05 -6.47
N ALA A 551 -3.65 12.19 -7.40
CA ALA A 551 -2.29 11.65 -7.42
C ALA A 551 -1.26 12.71 -7.83
N HIS A 552 -1.62 13.65 -8.70
CA HIS A 552 -0.78 14.82 -8.99
C HIS A 552 -0.62 15.72 -7.76
N GLN A 553 -1.69 15.92 -6.98
CA GLN A 553 -1.64 16.70 -5.73
C GLN A 553 -0.82 16.00 -4.63
N ALA A 554 -0.94 14.68 -4.52
CA ALA A 554 -0.08 13.85 -3.66
C ALA A 554 1.39 13.99 -4.04
N THR A 555 1.70 13.86 -5.33
CA THR A 555 3.06 14.01 -5.90
C THR A 555 3.65 15.38 -5.59
N LYS A 556 2.87 16.45 -5.76
CA LYS A 556 3.29 17.82 -5.39
C LYS A 556 3.57 17.95 -3.90
N THR A 557 2.67 17.45 -3.05
CA THR A 557 2.82 17.48 -1.59
C THR A 557 4.09 16.74 -1.13
N ILE A 558 4.41 15.62 -1.78
CA ILE A 558 5.67 14.88 -1.57
C ILE A 558 6.87 15.70 -2.02
N GLY A 559 6.79 16.39 -3.16
CA GLY A 559 7.83 17.33 -3.59
C GLY A 559 8.06 18.48 -2.60
N ASP A 560 6.99 19.06 -2.04
CA ASP A 560 7.09 20.09 -1.00
C ASP A 560 7.77 19.55 0.28
N TRP A 561 7.50 18.30 0.65
CA TRP A 561 8.17 17.60 1.74
C TRP A 561 9.66 17.34 1.50
N VAL A 562 10.06 17.01 0.26
CA VAL A 562 11.48 16.88 -0.11
C VAL A 562 12.20 18.21 0.07
N VAL A 563 11.61 19.30 -0.42
CA VAL A 563 12.18 20.66 -0.29
C VAL A 563 12.31 21.06 1.17
N GLU A 564 11.39 20.64 2.03
CA GLU A 564 11.47 20.85 3.49
C GLU A 564 12.55 19.99 4.18
N LEU A 565 12.78 18.75 3.73
CA LEU A 565 13.88 17.92 4.24
C LEU A 565 15.25 18.51 3.88
N ALA A 566 15.42 18.98 2.64
CA ALA A 566 16.67 19.57 2.17
C ALA A 566 16.98 20.95 2.80
N ASN A 567 15.96 21.77 3.04
CA ASN A 567 16.12 23.13 3.57
C ASN A 567 15.96 23.21 5.08
N THR A 568 16.94 22.72 5.83
CA THR A 568 16.99 22.75 7.31
C THR A 568 16.75 24.14 7.92
N SER A 569 17.01 25.22 7.18
CA SER A 569 16.88 26.61 7.63
C SER A 569 15.46 27.19 7.59
N HIS A 570 14.52 26.60 6.82
CA HIS A 570 13.20 27.18 6.61
C HIS A 570 12.10 26.39 7.33
N HIS A 571 11.61 26.96 8.45
CA HIS A 571 10.26 26.71 8.93
C HIS A 571 9.23 27.26 7.92
N VAL A 572 8.99 26.52 6.84
CA VAL A 572 7.80 26.72 6.01
C VAL A 572 6.59 26.46 6.90
N LYS A 573 5.71 27.45 7.06
CA LYS A 573 4.43 27.30 7.78
C LYS A 573 3.51 26.38 6.97
N SER A 574 3.69 25.07 7.13
CA SER A 574 3.11 24.03 6.26
C SER A 574 1.59 23.87 6.37
N ASP A 575 0.94 24.51 7.34
CA ASP A 575 -0.47 24.31 7.64
C ASP A 575 -1.43 24.97 6.63
N HIS A 576 -0.93 25.78 5.69
CA HIS A 576 -1.76 26.50 4.71
C HIS A 576 -1.45 26.20 3.23
N HIS A 577 -0.53 25.28 2.92
CA HIS A 577 -0.23 24.90 1.53
C HIS A 577 -1.14 23.77 1.01
N VAL A 578 -2.37 24.19 0.65
CA VAL A 578 -3.27 23.67 -0.38
C VAL A 578 -3.32 22.15 -0.59
N ALA A 579 -4.16 21.49 0.21
CA ALA A 579 -5.00 20.39 -0.28
C ALA A 579 -6.26 20.19 0.58
N GLU A 580 -7.44 20.58 0.06
CA GLU A 580 -8.75 20.31 0.71
C GLU A 580 -9.08 18.80 0.84
N ILE A 581 -8.28 17.93 0.23
CA ILE A 581 -8.52 16.49 0.08
C ILE A 581 -7.65 15.66 1.06
N ILE A 582 -6.64 16.30 1.68
CA ILE A 582 -5.73 15.59 2.58
C ILE A 582 -6.14 15.81 4.02
N THR A 583 -6.53 14.74 4.68
CA THR A 583 -7.06 14.76 6.04
C THR A 583 -6.02 14.34 7.06
N SER A 584 -6.05 14.97 8.24
CA SER A 584 -5.15 14.59 9.32
C SER A 584 -5.52 13.22 9.88
N GLU A 585 -4.57 12.59 10.58
CA GLU A 585 -4.77 11.35 11.34
C GLU A 585 -5.96 11.47 12.31
N LYS A 586 -6.12 12.63 12.96
CA LYS A 586 -7.25 12.91 13.87
C LYS A 586 -8.58 12.95 13.12
N ASP A 587 -8.62 13.56 11.94
CA ASP A 587 -9.82 13.66 11.10
C ASP A 587 -10.22 12.29 10.57
N MET A 588 -9.25 11.49 10.11
CA MET A 588 -9.50 10.10 9.69
C MET A 588 -10.09 9.28 10.83
N ILE A 589 -9.49 9.30 12.02
CA ILE A 589 -9.99 8.57 13.20
C ILE A 589 -11.39 9.08 13.58
N HIS A 590 -11.61 10.40 13.54
CA HIS A 590 -12.92 11.00 13.82
C HIS A 590 -13.97 10.58 12.78
N ARG A 591 -13.62 10.51 11.49
CA ARG A 591 -14.53 10.07 10.42
C ARG A 591 -14.80 8.57 10.44
N ARG A 592 -13.82 7.71 10.77
CA ARG A 592 -14.09 6.29 11.04
C ARG A 592 -15.06 6.14 12.21
N LYS A 593 -14.88 6.92 13.29
CA LYS A 593 -15.86 7.00 14.40
C LYS A 593 -17.24 7.52 13.95
N GLN A 594 -17.31 8.53 13.07
CA GLN A 594 -18.59 9.01 12.51
C GLN A 594 -19.24 8.00 11.56
N GLN A 595 -18.48 7.24 10.75
CA GLN A 595 -19.01 6.19 9.87
C GLN A 595 -19.62 5.06 10.70
N LEU A 596 -18.98 4.69 11.83
CA LEU A 596 -19.56 3.79 12.83
C LEU A 596 -20.87 4.34 13.45
N VAL A 597 -20.98 5.66 13.68
CA VAL A 597 -22.19 6.30 14.22
C VAL A 597 -23.29 6.50 13.17
N LYS A 598 -22.95 6.71 11.90
CA LYS A 598 -23.92 6.87 10.79
C LYS A 598 -24.39 5.54 10.22
N GLY A 599 -23.58 4.49 10.29
CA GLY A 599 -24.00 3.11 10.00
C GLY A 599 -24.85 2.46 11.10
N LEU A 600 -25.19 3.21 12.16
CA LEU A 600 -26.14 2.83 13.21
C LEU A 600 -27.58 3.36 12.95
N TYR A 601 -27.81 4.05 11.82
CA TYR A 601 -29.11 4.63 11.43
C TYR A 601 -29.57 4.12 10.07
#